data_AF-A0A800DL18-F1
#
_entry.id   AF-A0A800DL18-F1
#
_cell.length_a   1.000
_cell.length_b   1.000
_cell.length_c   1.000
_cell.angle_alpha   90.00
_cell.angle_beta   90.00
_cell.angle_gamma   90.00
#
_symmetry.space_group_name_H-M   'P 1'
#
loop_
_entity.id
_entity.type
_entity.pdbx_description
1 polymer ?
#
loop_
_entity_poly.entity_id
_entity_poly.type
_entity_poly.pdbx_seq_one_letter_code
_entity_poly.pdbx_strand_id
1 'polypeptide(L)' 'RRAELTIDVDAQEPKSDEFVCQSCFMVKRTSQLANKRKMICKDCVA' A
#
# COMPACT_ATOMS: atom_id res chain seq x y z
N ARG A 1 14.34 31.97 8.19
CA ARG A 1 14.28 31.63 6.74
C ARG A 1 13.74 30.20 6.67
N ARG A 2 12.48 30.01 6.25
CA ARG A 2 11.83 28.69 6.19
C ARG A 2 12.25 28.06 4.86
N ALA A 3 13.05 26.99 4.89
CA ALA A 3 13.40 26.26 3.67
C ALA A 3 12.16 25.48 3.21
N GLU A 4 11.77 25.70 1.97
CA GLU A 4 10.60 25.10 1.33
C GLU A 4 10.98 23.67 0.91
N LEU A 5 10.47 22.67 1.63
CA LEU A 5 10.62 21.27 1.27
C LEU A 5 9.60 20.94 0.19
N THR A 6 10.00 20.99 -1.07
CA THR A 6 9.20 20.47 -2.19
C THR A 6 9.36 18.94 -2.22
N ILE A 7 8.24 18.24 -2.08
CA ILE A 7 8.19 16.78 -2.21
C ILE A 7 7.96 16.48 -3.69
N ASP A 8 9.05 16.33 -4.45
CA ASP A 8 9.01 15.81 -5.82
C ASP A 8 8.85 14.29 -5.74
N VAL A 9 7.63 13.83 -5.51
CA VAL A 9 7.33 12.39 -5.43
C VAL A 9 6.37 12.03 -6.54
N ASP A 10 6.96 11.56 -7.65
CA ASP A 10 6.26 10.68 -8.56
C ASP A 10 5.89 9.42 -7.77
N ALA A 11 4.61 9.26 -7.44
CA ALA A 11 4.11 8.08 -6.76
C ALA A 11 4.33 6.87 -7.68
N GLN A 12 5.32 6.03 -7.34
CA GLN A 12 5.57 4.80 -8.06
C GLN A 12 4.34 3.89 -7.96
N GLU A 13 3.85 3.43 -9.11
CA GLU A 13 2.76 2.46 -9.15
C GLU A 13 3.15 1.17 -8.40
N PRO A 14 2.21 0.53 -7.69
CA PRO A 14 2.46 -0.77 -7.08
C PRO A 14 2.94 -1.76 -8.13
N LYS A 15 3.98 -2.53 -7.81
CA LYS A 15 4.42 -3.61 -8.70
C LYS A 15 3.30 -4.64 -8.88
N SER A 16 3.35 -5.43 -9.95
CA SER A 16 2.32 -6.43 -10.26
C SER A 16 2.12 -7.48 -9.15
N ASP A 17 3.10 -7.64 -8.25
CA ASP A 17 3.06 -8.53 -7.09
C ASP A 17 2.72 -7.80 -5.77
N GLU A 18 2.27 -6.55 -5.83
CA GLU A 18 1.94 -5.72 -4.67
C GLU A 18 0.48 -5.25 -4.66
N PHE A 19 -0.03 -4.95 -3.47
CA PHE A 19 -1.34 -4.33 -3.29
C PHE A 19 -1.41 -3.47 -2.03
N VAL A 20 -2.34 -2.52 -1.99
CA VAL A 20 -2.65 -1.73 -0.78
C VAL A 20 -3.79 -2.40 -0.01
N CYS A 21 -3.55 -2.74 1.26
CA CYS A 21 -4.59 -3.30 2.12
C CYS A 21 -5.63 -2.23 2.50
N GLN A 22 -6.91 -2.47 2.22
CA GLN A 22 -8.00 -1.51 2.50
C GLN A 22 -8.34 -1.35 3.99
N SER A 23 -7.75 -2.16 4.86
CA SER A 23 -7.96 -2.08 6.31
C SER A 23 -6.82 -1.37 7.06
N CYS A 24 -5.57 -1.50 6.61
CA CYS A 24 -4.40 -0.91 7.27
C CYS A 24 -3.60 0.06 6.39
N PHE A 25 -4.02 0.26 5.13
CA PHE A 25 -3.45 1.20 4.16
C PHE A 25 -1.96 1.00 3.86
N MET A 26 -1.38 -0.14 4.23
CA MET A 26 -0.01 -0.51 3.88
C MET A 26 0.06 -1.23 2.54
N VAL A 27 1.16 -0.99 1.80
CA VAL A 27 1.57 -1.83 0.66
C VAL A 27 2.01 -3.19 1.18
N LYS A 28 1.54 -4.25 0.53
CA LYS A 28 1.78 -5.65 0.88
C LYS A 28 2.12 -6.44 -0.38
N ARG A 29 2.82 -7.56 -0.24
CA ARG A 29 2.97 -8.53 -1.33
C ARG A 29 1.66 -9.28 -1.53
N THR A 30 1.36 -9.70 -2.76
CA THR A 30 0.21 -10.55 -3.09
C THR A 30 0.17 -11.85 -2.29
N SER A 31 1.32 -12.36 -1.82
CA SER A 31 1.41 -13.50 -0.88
C SER A 31 0.77 -13.23 0.49
N GLN A 32 0.56 -11.97 0.86
CA GLN A 32 -0.12 -11.52 2.08
C GLN A 32 -1.61 -11.23 1.85
N LEU A 33 -2.13 -11.36 0.62
CA LEU A 33 -3.53 -11.14 0.29
C LEU A 33 -4.41 -12.26 0.89
N ALA A 34 -5.35 -11.88 1.75
CA ALA A 34 -6.33 -12.81 2.31
C ALA A 34 -7.67 -12.76 1.59
N ASN A 35 -8.09 -11.56 1.17
CA ASN A 35 -9.35 -11.37 0.46
C ASN A 35 -9.13 -10.52 -0.80
N LYS A 36 -9.11 -11.17 -1.97
CA LYS A 36 -8.91 -10.51 -3.27
C LYS A 36 -10.06 -9.58 -3.67
N ARG A 37 -11.30 -9.83 -3.23
CA ARG A 37 -12.44 -8.95 -3.55
C ARG A 37 -12.39 -7.66 -2.74
N LYS A 38 -11.98 -7.73 -1.48
CA LYS A 38 -11.91 -6.58 -0.56
C LYS A 38 -10.52 -5.95 -0.47
N MET A 39 -9.51 -6.54 -1.10
CA MET A 39 -8.10 -6.15 -1.00
C MET A 39 -7.63 -6.05 0.47
N ILE A 40 -7.85 -7.10 1.26
CA ILE A 40 -7.48 -7.16 2.70
C ILE A 40 -6.33 -8.16 2.90
N CYS A 41 -5.35 -7.82 3.76
CA CYS A 41 -4.22 -8.69 4.09
C CYS A 41 -4.54 -9.71 5.21
N LYS A 42 -3.73 -10.76 5.31
CA LYS A 42 -3.84 -11.82 6.34
C LYS A 42 -3.92 -11.29 7.77
N ASP A 43 -3.18 -10.22 8.07
CA ASP A 43 -3.17 -9.62 9.42
C ASP A 43 -4.47 -8.89 9.78
N CYS A 44 -5.22 -8.39 8.79
CA CYS A 44 -6.41 -7.55 9.01
C CYS A 44 -7.74 -8.30 8.84
N VAL A 45 -7.70 -9.54 8.36
CA VAL A 45 -8.89 -10.40 8.27
C VAL A 45 -9.11 -11.22 9.54
N ALA A 46 -8.12 -11.23 10.45
CA ALA A 46 -8.20 -11.87 11.76
C ALA A 46 -9.22 -11.17 12.67
#